data_AF-A0A7K6YR27-F1
#
_entry.id   AF-A0A7K6YR27-F1
#
_cell.length_a   1.000
_cell.length_b   1.000
_cell.length_c   1.000
_cell.angle_alpha   90.00
_cell.angle_beta   90.00
_cell.angle_gamma   90.00
#
_symmetry.space_group_name_H-M   'P 1'
#
loop_
_entity.id
_entity.type
_entity.pdbx_description
1 polymer ?
#
loop_
_entity_poly.entity_id
_entity_poly.type
_entity_poly.pdbx_seq_one_letter_code
_entity_poly.pdbx_strand_id
1 'polypeptide(L)'
;AVSLLDTNRRFTAAVNFAGGVWSVFHAGVIGKGLKTPAGGGGREAEEPECNVQLFLSLLLRCCRGGRFSPDPPSLLAVHPEAAKAVAAALVESVCPEAAGGDLVWPPEEQARGTVERDLRICRRFR
;
A
#
# COMPACT_ATOMS: atom_id res chain seq x y z
N ALA A 1 16.35 -23.23 4.57
CA ALA A 1 17.45 -22.36 5.02
C ALA A 1 18.63 -22.56 4.08
N VAL A 2 19.26 -21.48 3.60
CA VAL A 2 20.45 -21.59 2.75
C VAL A 2 21.65 -21.86 3.64
N SER A 3 22.42 -22.91 3.34
CA SER A 3 23.63 -23.26 4.10
C SER A 3 24.70 -22.17 3.93
N LEU A 4 25.19 -21.64 5.06
CA LEU A 4 26.31 -20.69 5.06
C LEU A 4 27.57 -21.32 4.46
N LEU A 5 27.74 -22.63 4.65
CA LEU A 5 28.89 -23.37 4.14
C LEU A 5 28.89 -23.45 2.61
N ASP A 6 27.71 -23.65 2.00
CA ASP A 6 27.57 -23.64 0.53
C ASP A 6 27.76 -22.24 -0.07
N THR A 7 27.34 -21.22 0.67
CA THR A 7 27.53 -19.81 0.28
C THR A 7 29.02 -19.45 0.30
N ASN A 8 29.72 -19.78 1.39
CA ASN A 8 31.15 -19.51 1.53
C ASN A 8 31.99 -20.27 0.52
N ARG A 9 31.67 -21.54 0.21
CA ARG A 9 32.36 -22.30 -0.84
C ARG A 9 32.35 -21.60 -2.19
N ARG A 10 31.26 -20.96 -2.58
CA ARG A 10 31.16 -20.20 -3.83
C ARG A 10 32.06 -18.96 -3.82
N PHE A 11 32.11 -18.24 -2.70
CA PHE A 11 32.97 -17.07 -2.58
C PHE A 11 34.45 -17.45 -2.57
N THR A 12 34.85 -18.48 -1.84
CA THR A 12 36.24 -18.94 -1.74
C THR A 12 36.78 -19.52 -3.05
N ALA A 13 35.95 -20.25 -3.82
CA ALA A 13 36.38 -20.87 -5.08
C ALA A 13 36.71 -19.87 -6.20
N ALA A 14 36.16 -18.66 -6.15
CA ALA A 14 36.36 -17.62 -7.15
C ALA A 14 37.45 -16.60 -6.78
N VAL A 15 37.97 -16.63 -5.54
CA VAL A 15 39.08 -15.76 -5.15
C VAL A 15 40.38 -16.38 -5.62
N ASN A 16 40.87 -15.91 -6.78
CA ASN A 16 42.10 -16.40 -7.37
C ASN A 16 43.31 -15.82 -6.62
N PHE A 17 43.60 -16.31 -5.41
CA PHE A 17 44.84 -16.03 -4.69
C PHE A 17 46.00 -16.83 -5.29
N ALA A 18 46.22 -16.71 -6.60
CA ALA A 18 47.40 -17.29 -7.24
C ALA A 18 48.66 -16.52 -6.78
N GLY A 19 49.10 -16.78 -5.54
CA GLY A 19 50.41 -16.42 -5.01
C GLY A 19 50.58 -15.08 -4.27
N GLY A 20 49.53 -14.35 -3.88
CA GLY A 20 49.68 -12.97 -3.37
C GLY A 20 49.25 -12.74 -1.91
N VAL A 21 50.13 -12.11 -1.12
CA VAL A 21 49.94 -11.59 0.26
C VAL A 21 49.03 -10.33 0.30
N TRP A 22 48.10 -10.19 -0.64
CA TRP A 22 47.37 -8.95 -0.91
C TRP A 22 45.88 -9.07 -0.59
N SER A 23 45.27 -7.95 -0.16
CA SER A 23 43.83 -7.86 0.09
C SER A 23 43.01 -7.92 -1.21
N VAL A 24 41.70 -8.18 -1.08
CA VAL A 24 40.74 -8.17 -2.21
C VAL A 24 40.62 -6.78 -2.83
N PHE A 25 40.30 -6.73 -4.14
CA PHE A 25 40.25 -5.48 -4.92
C PHE A 25 39.19 -4.47 -4.46
N HIS A 26 38.13 -4.91 -3.77
CA HIS A 26 37.05 -4.04 -3.28
C HIS A 26 37.06 -3.86 -1.75
N ALA A 27 36.57 -2.74 -1.26
CA ALA A 27 36.41 -2.47 0.18
C ALA A 27 35.14 -3.10 0.80
N GLY A 28 34.35 -3.84 0.01
CA GLY A 28 33.12 -4.50 0.46
C GLY A 28 32.00 -4.40 -0.58
N VAL A 29 30.80 -4.81 -0.20
CA VAL A 29 29.58 -4.67 -1.00
C VAL A 29 28.55 -3.83 -0.25
N ILE A 30 27.85 -2.95 -0.96
CA ILE A 30 26.72 -2.20 -0.41
C ILE A 30 25.45 -3.05 -0.55
N GLY A 31 24.86 -3.45 0.58
CA GLY A 31 23.63 -4.24 0.61
C GLY A 31 23.82 -5.67 0.11
N LYS A 32 22.81 -6.21 -0.59
CA LYS A 32 22.76 -7.61 -1.05
C LYS A 32 23.08 -7.81 -2.53
N GLY A 33 23.55 -6.77 -3.22
CA GLY A 33 23.78 -6.81 -4.66
C GLY A 33 22.48 -6.79 -5.47
N LEU A 34 22.47 -7.47 -6.62
CA LEU A 34 21.34 -7.51 -7.56
C LEU A 34 20.06 -7.98 -6.84
N LYS A 35 19.03 -7.14 -6.86
CA LYS A 35 17.72 -7.48 -6.29
C LYS A 35 17.13 -8.62 -7.13
N THR A 36 16.84 -9.75 -6.49
CA THR A 36 16.04 -10.81 -7.10
C THR A 36 14.70 -10.17 -7.51
N PRO A 37 14.25 -10.33 -8.76
CA PRO A 37 12.96 -9.79 -9.17
C PRO A 37 11.90 -10.32 -8.21
N ALA A 38 11.07 -9.42 -7.68
CA ALA A 38 9.93 -9.82 -6.86
C ALA A 38 9.13 -10.82 -7.70
N GLY A 39 8.92 -12.03 -7.16
CA GLY A 39 8.19 -13.07 -7.85
C GLY A 39 6.86 -12.52 -8.33
N GLY A 40 6.68 -12.47 -9.65
CA GLY A 40 5.45 -12.04 -10.28
C GLY A 40 4.36 -13.06 -9.99
N GLY A 41 3.79 -13.01 -8.79
CA GLY A 41 2.54 -13.65 -8.48
C GLY A 41 1.44 -12.91 -9.22
N GLY A 42 1.32 -13.18 -10.52
CA GLY A 42 0.20 -12.75 -11.34
C GLY A 42 -1.05 -13.41 -10.78
N ARG A 43 -1.73 -12.72 -9.88
CA ARG A 43 -3.05 -13.13 -9.42
C ARG A 43 -4.00 -12.97 -10.61
N GLU A 44 -4.81 -13.99 -10.87
CA GLU A 44 -5.73 -14.03 -12.01
C GLU A 44 -6.61 -12.78 -12.04
N ALA A 45 -6.67 -12.11 -13.19
CA ALA A 45 -7.24 -10.78 -13.32
C ALA A 45 -8.78 -10.74 -13.20
N GLU A 46 -9.49 -11.87 -13.26
CA GLU A 46 -10.95 -11.92 -13.16
C GLU A 46 -11.49 -11.94 -11.72
N GLU A 47 -10.77 -12.53 -10.75
CA GLU A 47 -11.18 -12.52 -9.35
C GLU A 47 -11.31 -11.12 -8.70
N PRO A 48 -10.43 -10.13 -8.97
CA PRO A 48 -10.49 -8.86 -8.26
C PRO A 48 -11.75 -8.03 -8.57
N GLU A 49 -12.23 -8.01 -9.82
CA GLU A 49 -13.40 -7.19 -10.18
C GLU A 49 -14.69 -7.70 -9.51
N CYS A 50 -14.89 -9.01 -9.51
CA CYS A 50 -16.04 -9.64 -8.83
C CYS A 50 -15.99 -9.36 -7.31
N ASN A 51 -14.81 -9.48 -6.70
CA ASN A 51 -14.63 -9.20 -5.27
C ASN A 51 -14.91 -7.73 -4.93
N VAL A 52 -14.47 -6.79 -5.78
CA VAL A 52 -14.77 -5.35 -5.61
C VAL A 52 -16.28 -5.12 -5.73
N GLN A 53 -16.95 -5.72 -6.71
CA GLN A 53 -18.39 -5.57 -6.88
C GLN A 53 -19.18 -6.15 -5.70
N LEU A 54 -18.78 -7.32 -5.19
CA LEU A 54 -19.38 -7.94 -4.00
C LEU A 54 -19.19 -7.06 -2.76
N PHE A 55 -17.99 -6.53 -2.57
CA PHE A 55 -17.68 -5.63 -1.45
C PHE A 55 -18.52 -4.34 -1.50
N LEU A 56 -18.59 -3.68 -2.65
CA LEU A 56 -19.41 -2.48 -2.83
C LEU A 56 -20.90 -2.78 -2.62
N SER A 57 -21.38 -3.92 -3.11
CA SER A 57 -22.77 -4.36 -2.92
C SER A 57 -23.10 -4.58 -1.44
N LEU A 58 -22.16 -5.14 -0.68
CA LEU A 58 -22.29 -5.34 0.77
C LEU A 58 -22.28 -3.99 1.50
N LEU A 59 -21.34 -3.10 1.19
CA LEU A 59 -21.28 -1.74 1.77
C LEU A 59 -22.59 -0.98 1.54
N LEU A 60 -23.13 -1.00 0.32
CA LEU A 60 -24.41 -0.37 -0.01
C LEU A 60 -25.56 -0.95 0.82
N ARG A 61 -25.59 -2.26 1.03
CA ARG A 61 -26.59 -2.91 1.88
C ARG A 61 -26.46 -2.49 3.34
N CYS A 62 -25.23 -2.36 3.86
CA CYS A 62 -24.97 -1.90 5.22
C CYS A 62 -25.34 -0.43 5.42
N CYS A 63 -25.13 0.41 4.42
CA CYS A 63 -25.38 1.84 4.52
C CYS A 63 -26.83 2.24 4.20
N ARG A 64 -27.62 1.35 3.60
CA ARG A 64 -29.07 1.53 3.44
C ARG A 64 -29.75 1.23 4.78
N GLY A 65 -30.48 2.20 5.31
CA GLY A 65 -31.10 2.12 6.64
C GLY A 65 -31.92 0.83 6.83
N GLY A 66 -31.79 0.22 8.01
CA GLY A 66 -32.68 -0.86 8.43
C GLY A 66 -34.14 -0.40 8.48
N ARG A 67 -35.08 -1.35 8.46
CA ARG A 67 -36.55 -1.20 8.34
C ARG A 67 -37.26 -0.38 9.44
N PHE A 68 -36.57 0.54 10.11
CA PHE A 68 -37.03 1.27 11.30
C PHE A 68 -37.07 2.78 11.13
N SER A 69 -36.92 3.32 9.91
CA SER A 69 -37.25 4.72 9.65
C SER A 69 -38.77 4.86 9.44
N PRO A 70 -39.44 5.83 10.09
CA PRO A 70 -40.87 6.10 9.88
C PRO A 70 -41.15 6.73 8.49
N ASP A 71 -40.12 7.20 7.79
CA ASP A 71 -40.24 7.75 6.44
C ASP A 71 -40.34 6.64 5.39
N PRO A 72 -41.06 6.87 4.28
CA PRO A 72 -41.18 5.88 3.21
C PRO A 72 -39.77 5.46 2.76
N PRO A 73 -39.46 4.16 2.79
CA PRO A 73 -38.12 3.69 2.47
C PRO A 73 -37.89 3.98 0.99
N SER A 74 -37.09 5.00 0.71
CA SER A 74 -36.45 5.11 -0.58
C SER A 74 -35.43 3.96 -0.62
N LEU A 75 -35.85 2.79 -1.12
CA LEU A 75 -35.12 1.52 -1.10
C LEU A 75 -33.72 1.59 -1.77
N LEU A 76 -33.43 2.72 -2.43
CA LEU A 76 -32.18 3.00 -3.10
C LEU A 76 -31.26 3.95 -2.33
N ALA A 77 -31.77 4.70 -1.34
CA ALA A 77 -31.05 5.78 -0.69
C ALA A 77 -30.09 5.30 0.41
N VAL A 78 -28.85 5.79 0.35
CA VAL A 78 -27.82 5.54 1.36
C VAL A 78 -28.05 6.47 2.55
N HIS A 79 -27.97 5.94 3.77
CA HIS A 79 -28.10 6.73 5.00
C HIS A 79 -26.90 7.69 5.12
N PRO A 80 -27.12 9.00 5.34
CA PRO A 80 -26.06 10.01 5.31
C PRO A 80 -24.98 9.76 6.37
N GLU A 81 -25.36 9.38 7.60
CA GLU A 81 -24.38 9.07 8.64
C GLU A 81 -23.55 7.82 8.33
N ALA A 82 -24.14 6.84 7.62
CA ALA A 82 -23.39 5.65 7.23
C ALA A 82 -22.36 5.99 6.14
N ALA A 83 -22.75 6.80 5.15
CA ALA A 83 -21.82 7.32 4.15
C ALA A 83 -20.70 8.15 4.78
N LYS A 84 -21.03 9.01 5.75
CA LYS A 84 -20.05 9.81 6.51
C LYS A 84 -19.07 8.92 7.28
N ALA A 85 -19.55 7.86 7.93
CA ALA A 85 -18.70 6.91 8.64
C ALA A 85 -17.74 6.18 7.69
N VAL A 86 -18.21 5.75 6.50
CA VAL A 86 -17.36 5.14 5.47
C VAL A 86 -16.30 6.12 4.98
N ALA A 87 -16.68 7.39 4.73
CA ALA A 87 -15.74 8.42 4.32
C ALA A 87 -14.67 8.70 5.40
N ALA A 88 -15.06 8.79 6.67
CA ALA A 88 -14.13 8.97 7.78
C ALA A 88 -13.13 7.81 7.89
N ALA A 89 -13.62 6.57 7.85
CA ALA A 89 -12.78 5.37 7.88
C ALA A 89 -11.80 5.33 6.68
N LEU A 90 -12.24 5.74 5.49
CA LEU A 90 -11.36 5.83 4.32
C LEU A 90 -10.24 6.85 4.54
N VAL A 91 -10.56 8.05 5.03
CA VAL A 91 -9.56 9.10 5.33
C VAL A 91 -8.57 8.62 6.38
N GLU A 92 -9.03 8.02 7.48
CA GLU A 92 -8.16 7.45 8.52
C GLU A 92 -7.21 6.37 7.97
N SER A 93 -7.69 5.54 7.03
CA SER A 93 -6.89 4.47 6.44
C SER A 93 -5.83 4.97 5.44
N VAL A 94 -6.13 6.04 4.70
CA VAL A 94 -5.28 6.58 3.63
C VAL A 94 -4.34 7.67 4.13
N CYS A 95 -4.85 8.58 4.95
CA CYS A 95 -4.13 9.75 5.47
C CYS A 95 -4.61 10.08 6.89
N PRO A 96 -4.13 9.35 7.92
CA PRO A 96 -4.56 9.56 9.29
C PRO A 96 -4.20 10.96 9.83
N GLU A 97 -3.15 11.58 9.30
CA GLU A 97 -2.73 12.95 9.65
C GLU A 97 -3.76 14.01 9.24
N ALA A 98 -4.64 13.70 8.28
CA ALA A 98 -5.73 14.58 7.84
C ALA A 98 -7.09 14.22 8.46
N ALA A 99 -7.17 13.18 9.30
CA ALA A 99 -8.41 12.80 9.95
C ALA A 99 -8.85 13.88 10.94
N GLY A 100 -10.07 14.41 10.76
CA GLY A 100 -10.56 15.56 11.53
C GLY A 100 -9.91 16.90 11.15
N GLY A 101 -9.27 16.97 9.98
CA GLY A 101 -8.78 18.23 9.41
C GLY A 101 -9.91 19.20 9.07
N ASP A 102 -9.54 20.46 8.85
CA ASP A 102 -10.48 21.51 8.43
C ASP A 102 -11.10 21.17 7.07
N LEU A 103 -12.41 21.45 6.93
CA LEU A 103 -13.13 21.32 5.67
C LEU A 103 -12.91 22.54 4.76
N VAL A 104 -12.42 23.65 5.31
CA VAL A 104 -12.07 24.84 4.54
C VAL A 104 -10.84 24.53 3.69
N TRP A 105 -10.99 24.69 2.37
CA TRP A 105 -9.88 24.47 1.45
C TRP A 105 -8.81 25.57 1.63
N PRO A 106 -7.54 25.21 1.83
CA PRO A 106 -6.49 26.17 2.04
C PRO A 106 -6.12 26.94 0.74
N PRO A 107 -5.41 28.08 0.85
CA PRO A 107 -4.84 28.75 -0.31
C PRO A 107 -3.75 27.88 -0.98
N GLU A 108 -3.49 28.15 -2.26
CA GLU A 108 -2.60 27.36 -3.11
C GLU A 108 -1.16 27.28 -2.56
N GLU A 109 -0.67 28.35 -1.94
CA GLU A 109 0.68 28.41 -1.36
C GLU A 109 0.89 27.35 -0.28
N GLN A 110 -0.17 26.97 0.45
CA GLN A 110 -0.11 25.99 1.53
C GLN A 110 0.10 24.56 1.02
N ALA A 111 -0.30 24.25 -0.22
CA ALA A 111 -0.07 22.94 -0.82
C ALA A 111 1.43 22.60 -0.92
N ARG A 112 2.31 23.61 -1.01
CA ARG A 112 3.77 23.42 -1.00
C ARG A 112 4.29 22.84 0.32
N GLY A 113 3.56 23.03 1.41
CA GLY A 113 3.90 22.48 2.73
C GLY A 113 3.48 21.01 2.91
N THR A 114 2.58 20.50 2.06
CA THR A 114 1.98 19.16 2.21
C THR A 114 2.37 18.17 1.11
N VAL A 115 3.31 18.52 0.23
CA VAL A 115 3.67 17.74 -0.96
C VAL A 115 3.95 16.26 -0.65
N GLU A 116 4.72 15.95 0.40
CA GLU A 116 5.03 14.56 0.75
C GLU A 116 3.78 13.76 1.14
N ARG A 117 2.86 14.38 1.89
CA ARG A 117 1.56 13.78 2.23
C ARG A 117 0.75 13.51 0.97
N ASP A 118 0.68 14.49 0.08
CA ASP A 118 -0.13 14.41 -1.14
C ASP A 118 0.44 13.35 -2.11
N LEU A 119 1.78 13.23 -2.21
CA LEU A 119 2.44 12.15 -2.95
C LEU A 119 2.19 10.77 -2.35
N ARG A 120 2.15 10.63 -1.01
CA ARG A 120 1.79 9.38 -0.35
C ARG A 120 0.35 8.98 -0.63
N ILE A 121 -0.58 9.92 -0.59
CA ILE A 121 -1.98 9.70 -0.97
C ILE A 121 -2.04 9.21 -2.42
N CYS A 122 -1.41 9.93 -3.36
CA CYS A 122 -1.35 9.53 -4.77
C CYS A 122 -0.79 8.11 -4.97
N ARG A 123 0.25 7.71 -4.23
CA ARG A 123 0.81 6.35 -4.31
C ARG A 123 -0.11 5.27 -3.77
N ARG A 124 -1.08 5.58 -2.91
CA ARG A 124 -2.05 4.60 -2.40
C ARG A 124 -3.20 4.36 -3.38
N PHE A 125 -3.45 5.32 -4.28
CA PHE A 125 -4.51 5.25 -5.29
C PHE A 125 -4.01 4.86 -6.70
N ARG A 126 -2.70 4.66 -6.87
CA ARG A 126 -2.07 4.17 -8.10
C ARG A 126 -1.61 2.74 -7.91
#